data_AF-A0A1B7NHT9-F1
#
_entry.id   AF-A0A1B7NHT9-F1
#
_cell.length_a   1.000
_cell.length_b   1.000
_cell.length_c   1.000
_cell.angle_alpha   90.00
_cell.angle_beta   90.00
_cell.angle_gamma   90.00
#
_symmetry.space_group_name_H-M   'P 1'
#
loop_
_entity.id
_entity.type
_entity.pdbx_description
1 polymer ?
#
loop_
_entity_poly.entity_id
_entity_poly.type
_entity_poly.pdbx_seq_one_letter_code
_entity_poly.pdbx_strand_id
1 'polypeptide(L)'
;MAFVHDPFSMDGPGESLLMDWGTLSANEKVREYIVRTRPKDRVLHTFTYPVKRGVWYYIGAHAWNMKDLFQVWPTLGDKAKEVVTAKLRRRCNRRHSQQDIAEMIQDGRLQQFCIEVNSRSLETLSQEFAKNRLGFEGGNLAK
;
A
#
# COMPACT_ATOMS: atom_id res chain seq x y z
N MET A 1 3.71 11.31 -7.58
CA MET A 1 3.02 11.17 -6.28
C MET A 1 2.28 9.84 -6.27
N ALA A 2 2.11 9.23 -5.10
CA ALA A 2 1.32 8.01 -4.91
C ALA A 2 0.31 8.23 -3.79
N PHE A 3 -0.95 7.85 -4.01
CA PHE A 3 -2.03 7.97 -3.03
C PHE A 3 -2.60 6.59 -2.75
N VAL A 4 -2.44 6.12 -1.52
CA VAL A 4 -2.78 4.75 -1.11
C VAL A 4 -3.91 4.78 -0.11
N HIS A 5 -5.07 4.25 -0.50
CA HIS A 5 -6.27 4.29 0.31
C HIS A 5 -6.40 3.05 1.22
N ASP A 6 -6.26 3.25 2.53
CA ASP A 6 -6.38 2.25 3.60
C ASP A 6 -5.54 0.98 3.43
N PRO A 7 -4.24 1.05 3.04
CA PRO A 7 -3.46 -0.14 2.70
C PRO A 7 -3.36 -1.16 3.85
N PHE A 8 -3.01 -2.40 3.50
CA PHE A 8 -2.40 -3.31 4.47
C PHE A 8 -0.91 -3.03 4.44
N SER A 9 -0.33 -2.67 5.59
CA SER A 9 1.11 -2.45 5.73
C SER A 9 1.74 -3.57 6.55
N MET A 10 2.97 -3.92 6.19
CA MET A 10 3.80 -4.86 6.94
C MET A 10 5.19 -4.25 7.04
N ASP A 11 5.64 -3.96 8.26
CA ASP A 11 6.95 -3.40 8.52
C ASP A 11 7.84 -4.47 9.17
N GLY A 12 8.96 -4.76 8.53
CA GLY A 12 10.00 -5.64 9.03
C GLY A 12 11.32 -4.88 9.28
N PRO A 13 12.35 -5.55 9.85
CA PRO A 13 13.62 -4.91 10.21
C PRO A 13 14.40 -4.25 9.05
N GLY A 14 14.05 -4.51 7.79
CA GLY A 14 14.71 -3.92 6.63
C GLY A 14 13.80 -3.56 5.46
N GLU A 15 12.50 -3.86 5.55
CA GLU A 15 11.56 -3.69 4.44
C GLU A 15 10.22 -3.21 4.99
N SER A 16 9.63 -2.22 4.33
CA SER A 16 8.24 -1.81 4.54
C SER A 16 7.45 -2.19 3.29
N LEU A 17 6.37 -2.93 3.47
CA LEU A 17 5.56 -3.46 2.39
C LEU A 17 4.16 -2.87 2.45
N LEU A 18 3.66 -2.46 1.28
CA LEU A 18 2.24 -2.22 1.04
C LEU A 18 1.68 -3.42 0.29
N MET A 19 0.65 -4.04 0.86
CA MET A 19 0.02 -5.22 0.31
C MET A 19 -1.47 -4.98 0.07
N ASP A 20 -2.00 -5.60 -0.97
CA ASP A 20 -3.42 -5.62 -1.25
C ASP A 20 -3.86 -6.87 -2.03
N TRP A 21 -5.18 -7.01 -2.21
CA TRP A 21 -5.80 -7.99 -3.10
C TRP A 21 -6.61 -7.28 -4.18
N GLY A 22 -6.27 -7.56 -5.43
CA GLY A 22 -6.91 -6.96 -6.60
C GLY A 22 -7.17 -7.97 -7.69
N THR A 23 -7.99 -7.60 -8.67
CA THR A 23 -8.13 -8.42 -9.88
C THR A 23 -6.80 -8.44 -10.63
N LEU A 24 -6.57 -9.49 -11.42
CA LEU A 24 -5.38 -9.60 -12.28
C LEU A 24 -5.16 -8.32 -13.11
N SER A 25 -6.21 -7.84 -13.77
CA SER A 25 -6.15 -6.63 -14.62
C SER A 25 -5.85 -5.34 -13.85
N ALA A 26 -6.26 -5.23 -12.59
CA ALA A 26 -5.92 -4.09 -11.75
C ALA A 26 -4.44 -4.17 -11.30
N ASN A 27 -4.01 -5.34 -10.86
CA ASN A 27 -2.65 -5.59 -10.41
C ASN A 27 -1.63 -5.39 -11.55
N GLU A 28 -1.95 -5.84 -12.78
CA GLU A 28 -1.12 -5.64 -13.97
C GLU A 28 -0.93 -4.15 -14.30
N LYS A 29 -1.98 -3.33 -14.21
CA LYS A 29 -1.86 -1.88 -14.42
C LYS A 29 -0.90 -1.23 -13.43
N VAL A 30 -0.98 -1.60 -12.15
CA VAL A 30 -0.07 -1.09 -11.12
C VAL A 30 1.36 -1.59 -11.37
N ARG A 31 1.52 -2.87 -11.71
CA ARG A 31 2.81 -3.47 -12.06
C ARG A 31 3.46 -2.76 -13.24
N GLU A 32 2.73 -2.56 -14.33
CA GLU A 32 3.22 -1.86 -15.52
C GLU A 32 3.67 -0.45 -15.20
N TYR A 33 2.87 0.28 -14.40
CA TYR A 33 3.23 1.61 -13.95
C TYR A 33 4.56 1.60 -13.18
N ILE A 34 4.74 0.69 -12.22
CA ILE A 34 5.97 0.62 -11.42
C ILE A 34 7.16 0.15 -12.26
N VAL A 35 6.99 -0.88 -13.08
CA VAL A 35 8.09 -1.53 -13.83
C VAL A 35 8.57 -0.67 -14.99
N ARG A 36 7.67 -0.09 -15.81
CA ARG A 36 8.04 0.69 -17.00
C ARG A 36 8.65 2.05 -16.67
N THR A 37 8.44 2.51 -15.45
CA THR A 37 8.97 3.78 -14.95
C THR A 37 10.47 3.65 -14.67
N ARG A 38 11.27 4.61 -15.13
CA ARG A 38 12.73 4.62 -14.89
C ARG A 38 12.99 4.62 -13.38
N PRO A 39 14.08 4.04 -12.87
CA PRO A 39 14.32 3.95 -11.42
C PRO A 39 14.18 5.29 -10.67
N LYS A 40 14.67 6.38 -11.25
CA LYS A 40 14.53 7.75 -10.70
C LYS A 40 13.07 8.23 -10.61
N ASP A 41 12.22 7.75 -11.50
CA ASP A 41 10.81 8.12 -11.59
C ASP A 41 9.94 7.20 -10.69
N ARG A 42 10.53 6.12 -10.13
CA ARG A 42 9.90 5.24 -9.11
C ARG A 42 9.92 5.83 -7.71
N VAL A 43 10.62 6.95 -7.52
CA VAL A 43 10.59 7.70 -6.26
C VAL A 43 9.33 8.54 -6.23
N LEU A 44 8.39 8.18 -5.37
CA LEU A 44 7.08 8.79 -5.28
C LEU A 44 6.87 9.36 -3.87
N HIS A 45 6.52 10.65 -3.80
CA HIS A 45 5.90 11.24 -2.62
C HIS A 45 4.59 10.51 -2.34
N THR A 46 4.56 9.75 -1.25
CA THR A 46 3.49 8.79 -0.94
C THR A 46 2.61 9.33 0.17
N PHE A 47 1.31 9.22 -0.04
CA PHE A 47 0.27 9.59 0.90
C PHE A 47 -0.58 8.37 1.23
N THR A 48 -0.95 8.22 2.49
CA THR A 48 -1.84 7.14 2.95
C THR A 48 -3.11 7.72 3.57
N TYR A 49 -4.25 7.09 3.30
CA TYR A 49 -5.52 7.44 3.90
C TYR A 49 -6.01 6.29 4.80
N PRO A 50 -5.63 6.25 6.08
CA PRO A 50 -6.18 5.28 7.02
C PRO A 50 -7.65 5.67 7.33
N VAL A 51 -8.61 4.83 6.91
CA VAL A 51 -10.06 5.12 6.99
C VAL A 51 -10.52 5.54 8.38
N LYS A 52 -9.91 4.97 9.44
CA LYS A 52 -10.25 5.32 10.84
C LYS A 52 -9.94 6.78 11.20
N ARG A 53 -9.01 7.43 10.51
CA ARG A 53 -8.56 8.80 10.82
C ARG A 53 -9.16 9.86 9.90
N GLY A 54 -9.72 9.46 8.76
CA GLY A 54 -10.46 10.37 7.89
C GLY A 54 -9.64 11.47 7.20
N VAL A 55 -8.30 11.37 7.20
CA VAL A 55 -7.41 12.37 6.60
C VAL A 55 -6.23 11.71 5.89
N TRP A 56 -5.68 12.40 4.90
CA TRP A 56 -4.47 11.98 4.19
C TRP A 56 -3.21 12.30 5.01
N TYR A 57 -2.34 11.32 5.16
CA TYR A 57 -1.02 11.49 5.76
C TYR A 57 0.05 11.40 4.69
N TYR A 58 0.93 12.38 4.64
CA TYR A 58 2.17 12.26 3.89
C TYR A 58 3.14 11.37 4.67
N ILE A 59 3.61 10.29 4.04
CA ILE A 59 4.53 9.33 4.68
C ILE A 59 5.95 9.41 4.12
N GLY A 60 6.25 10.40 3.28
CA GLY A 60 7.58 10.61 2.71
C GLY A 60 7.70 10.25 1.23
N ALA A 61 8.90 10.46 0.69
CA ALA A 61 9.32 9.99 -0.62
C ALA A 61 9.83 8.54 -0.49
N HIS A 62 9.32 7.65 -1.34
CA HIS A 62 9.66 6.24 -1.33
C HIS A 62 9.95 5.75 -2.74
N ALA A 63 11.00 4.96 -2.91
CA ALA A 63 11.17 4.14 -4.08
C ALA A 63 10.20 2.95 -4.02
N TRP A 64 9.31 2.86 -5.00
CA TRP A 64 8.35 1.75 -5.11
C TRP A 64 8.92 0.64 -5.97
N ASN A 65 8.96 -0.58 -5.43
CA ASN A 65 9.42 -1.76 -6.16
C ASN A 65 8.40 -2.88 -6.04
N MET A 66 8.18 -3.60 -7.15
CA MET A 66 7.41 -4.83 -7.13
C MET A 66 8.12 -5.87 -6.26
N LYS A 67 7.38 -6.48 -5.34
CA LYS A 67 7.91 -7.53 -4.48
C LYS A 67 7.07 -8.79 -4.62
N ASP A 68 7.72 -9.91 -4.91
CA ASP A 68 7.09 -11.21 -4.81
C ASP A 68 7.21 -11.69 -3.36
N LEU A 69 6.07 -11.74 -2.68
CA LEU A 69 5.94 -12.27 -1.31
C LEU A 69 5.20 -13.59 -1.36
N PHE A 70 5.45 -14.48 -0.40
CA PHE A 70 4.63 -15.68 -0.22
C PHE A 70 3.14 -15.30 -0.11
N GLN A 71 2.25 -16.21 -0.51
CA GLN A 71 0.81 -16.00 -0.37
C GLN A 71 0.46 -15.91 1.11
N VAL A 72 0.03 -14.72 1.57
CA VAL A 72 -0.26 -14.45 2.98
C VAL A 72 -1.62 -15.04 3.37
N TRP A 73 -2.58 -15.08 2.45
CA TRP A 73 -3.95 -15.52 2.76
C TRP A 73 -4.04 -16.89 3.46
N PRO A 74 -3.34 -17.95 3.02
CA PRO A 74 -3.36 -19.25 3.69
C PRO A 74 -2.74 -19.23 5.10
N THR A 75 -1.84 -18.29 5.39
CA THR A 75 -1.14 -18.19 6.67
C THR A 75 -1.91 -17.36 7.70
N LEU A 76 -2.99 -16.68 7.29
CA LEU A 76 -3.81 -15.88 8.19
C LEU A 76 -4.76 -16.76 9.00
N GLY A 77 -4.84 -16.50 10.31
CA GLY A 77 -5.92 -17.02 11.15
C GLY A 77 -7.25 -16.33 10.86
N ASP A 78 -8.35 -16.92 11.33
CA ASP A 78 -9.73 -16.51 10.95
C ASP A 78 -10.01 -15.03 11.25
N LYS A 79 -9.61 -14.55 12.43
CA LYS A 79 -9.76 -13.14 12.80
C LYS A 79 -9.04 -12.18 11.85
N ALA A 80 -7.87 -12.57 11.34
CA ALA A 80 -7.14 -11.76 10.38
C ALA A 80 -7.79 -11.79 8.99
N LYS A 81 -8.31 -12.95 8.57
CA LYS A 81 -9.10 -13.10 7.34
C LYS A 81 -10.36 -12.24 7.38
N GLU A 82 -11.08 -12.21 8.50
CA GLU A 82 -12.24 -11.32 8.71
C GLU A 82 -11.87 -9.83 8.57
N VAL A 83 -10.74 -9.41 9.13
CA VAL A 83 -10.28 -8.02 8.99
C VAL A 83 -9.98 -7.69 7.52
N VAL A 84 -9.33 -8.60 6.79
CA VAL A 84 -9.01 -8.43 5.37
C VAL A 84 -10.29 -8.34 4.54
N THR A 85 -11.20 -9.29 4.67
CA THR A 85 -12.45 -9.33 3.88
C THR A 85 -13.37 -8.16 4.23
N ALA A 86 -13.47 -7.76 5.51
CA ALA A 86 -14.21 -6.57 5.91
C ALA A 86 -13.64 -5.28 5.29
N LYS A 87 -12.31 -5.14 5.23
CA LYS A 87 -11.66 -4.00 4.58
C LYS A 87 -11.94 -3.97 3.08
N LEU A 88 -11.72 -5.08 2.38
CA LEU A 88 -11.97 -5.19 0.94
C LEU A 88 -13.45 -4.93 0.61
N ARG A 89 -14.37 -5.47 1.40
CA ARG A 89 -15.81 -5.24 1.26
C ARG A 89 -16.17 -3.76 1.29
N ARG A 90 -15.57 -2.99 2.21
CA ARG A 90 -15.80 -1.55 2.29
C ARG A 90 -15.33 -0.83 1.02
N ARG A 91 -14.17 -1.22 0.48
CA ARG A 91 -13.63 -0.62 -0.76
C ARG A 91 -14.47 -0.95 -1.99
N CYS A 92 -15.11 -2.11 -2.02
CA CYS A 92 -16.03 -2.51 -3.09
C CYS A 92 -17.46 -1.98 -2.89
N ASN A 93 -17.68 -0.93 -2.09
CA ASN A 93 -19.00 -0.38 -1.78
C ASN A 93 -20.01 -1.44 -1.32
N ARG A 94 -19.52 -2.48 -0.61
CA ARG A 94 -20.33 -3.61 -0.10
C ARG A 94 -21.05 -4.41 -1.19
N ARG A 95 -20.61 -4.38 -2.45
CA ARG A 95 -21.16 -5.20 -3.55
C ARG A 95 -21.05 -6.70 -3.32
N HIS A 96 -20.05 -7.13 -2.57
CA HIS A 96 -19.78 -8.53 -2.26
C HIS A 96 -19.96 -8.78 -0.76
N SER A 97 -20.40 -9.99 -0.40
CA SER A 97 -20.37 -10.46 0.98
C SER A 97 -18.91 -10.68 1.42
N GLN A 98 -18.66 -10.80 2.73
CA GLN A 98 -17.30 -11.14 3.20
C GLN A 98 -16.89 -12.55 2.79
N GLN A 99 -17.85 -13.47 2.72
CA GLN A 99 -17.64 -14.83 2.26
C GLN A 99 -17.29 -14.84 0.77
N ASP A 100 -18.02 -14.09 -0.06
CA ASP A 100 -17.73 -14.00 -1.50
C ASP A 100 -16.29 -13.50 -1.74
N ILE A 101 -15.83 -12.52 -0.95
CA ILE A 101 -14.46 -12.00 -1.06
C ILE A 101 -13.44 -13.06 -0.65
N ALA A 102 -13.71 -13.81 0.43
CA ALA A 102 -12.83 -14.91 0.85
C ALA A 102 -12.72 -15.97 -0.26
N GLU A 103 -13.85 -16.34 -0.88
CA GLU A 103 -13.90 -17.27 -2.01
C GLU A 103 -13.14 -16.72 -3.22
N MET A 104 -13.33 -15.44 -3.56
CA MET A 104 -12.60 -14.77 -4.64
C MET A 104 -11.08 -14.75 -4.41
N ILE A 105 -10.61 -14.63 -3.17
CA ILE A 105 -9.18 -14.72 -2.86
C ILE A 105 -8.71 -16.18 -3.01
N GLN A 106 -9.50 -17.13 -2.50
CA GLN A 106 -9.15 -18.55 -2.49
C GLN A 106 -9.10 -19.16 -3.90
N ASP A 107 -10.02 -18.75 -4.80
CA ASP A 107 -10.07 -19.20 -6.18
C ASP A 107 -9.23 -18.35 -7.15
N GLY A 108 -8.57 -17.30 -6.65
CA GLY A 108 -7.64 -16.47 -7.40
C GLY A 108 -8.27 -15.37 -8.25
N ARG A 109 -9.59 -15.13 -8.17
CA ARG A 109 -10.23 -13.94 -8.76
C ARG A 109 -9.71 -12.63 -8.16
N LEU A 110 -9.28 -12.66 -6.90
CA LEU A 110 -8.53 -11.60 -6.22
C LEU A 110 -7.15 -12.12 -5.84
N GLN A 111 -6.11 -11.55 -6.47
CA GLN A 111 -4.73 -11.96 -6.27
C GLN A 111 -4.00 -10.99 -5.36
N GLN A 112 -3.17 -11.54 -4.47
CA GLN A 112 -2.25 -10.76 -3.65
C GLN A 112 -1.29 -10.01 -4.56
N PHE A 113 -1.06 -8.74 -4.21
CA PHE A 113 -0.07 -7.88 -4.83
C PHE A 113 0.68 -7.12 -3.74
N CYS A 114 2.00 -6.99 -3.91
CA CYS A 114 2.88 -6.42 -2.91
C CYS A 114 3.87 -5.43 -3.53
N ILE A 115 4.03 -4.31 -2.86
CA ILE A 115 4.98 -3.25 -3.20
C ILE A 115 5.89 -3.05 -2.00
N GLU A 116 7.20 -3.15 -2.23
CA GLU A 116 8.17 -2.63 -1.29
C GLU A 116 8.24 -1.10 -1.43
N VAL A 117 8.10 -0.40 -0.31
CA VAL A 117 8.34 1.03 -0.19
C VAL A 117 9.64 1.25 0.56
N ASN A 118 10.62 1.83 -0.13
CA ASN A 118 11.96 2.02 0.38
C ASN A 118 12.30 3.51 0.48
N SER A 119 12.60 3.98 1.69
CA SER A 119 12.91 5.39 1.97
C SER A 119 14.41 5.66 2.12
N ARG A 120 15.27 4.66 1.89
CA ARG A 120 16.71 4.78 2.14
C ARG A 120 17.28 5.93 1.32
N SER A 121 17.96 6.86 2.00
CA SER A 121 18.55 8.07 1.40
C SER A 121 17.56 9.05 0.77
N LEU A 122 16.26 8.97 1.12
CA LEU A 122 15.21 9.87 0.62
C LEU A 122 14.66 10.82 1.69
N GLU A 123 15.29 10.91 2.86
CA GLU A 123 14.86 11.76 3.97
C GLU A 123 14.86 13.25 3.58
N THR A 124 15.96 13.75 3.04
CA THR A 124 16.08 15.16 2.59
C THR A 124 15.00 15.51 1.57
N LEU A 125 14.80 14.65 0.56
CA LEU A 125 13.75 14.83 -0.45
C LEU A 125 12.36 14.85 0.19
N SER A 126 12.14 14.01 1.21
CA SER A 126 10.87 13.96 1.93
C SER A 126 10.60 15.25 2.69
N GLN A 127 11.60 15.75 3.41
CA GLN A 127 11.54 16.97 4.22
C GLN A 127 11.38 18.22 3.34
N GLU A 128 12.14 18.32 2.25
CA GLU A 128 12.01 19.42 1.29
C GLU A 128 10.61 19.50 0.69
N PHE A 129 10.03 18.36 0.32
CA PHE A 129 8.67 18.33 -0.19
C PHE A 129 7.66 18.72 0.89
N ALA A 130 7.78 18.20 2.10
CA ALA A 130 6.90 18.55 3.21
C ALA A 130 6.93 20.06 3.51
N LYS A 131 8.13 20.66 3.56
CA LYS A 131 8.31 22.09 3.80
C LYS A 131 7.78 22.93 2.64
N ASN A 132 8.23 22.64 1.41
CA ASN A 132 8.02 23.53 0.28
C ASN A 132 6.66 23.37 -0.41
N ARG A 133 6.00 22.21 -0.24
CA ARG A 133 4.74 21.89 -0.94
C ARG A 133 3.56 21.66 -0.02
N LEU A 134 3.80 21.22 1.22
CA LEU A 134 2.74 20.93 2.19
C LEU A 134 2.67 21.93 3.35
N GLY A 135 3.63 22.86 3.44
CA GLY A 135 3.67 23.88 4.50
C GLY A 135 4.02 23.34 5.88
N PHE A 136 4.70 22.19 5.96
CA PHE A 136 5.20 21.67 7.24
C PHE A 136 6.48 22.40 7.66
N GLU A 137 6.38 23.20 8.73
CA GLU A 137 7.53 23.76 9.42
C GLU A 137 7.99 22.77 10.50
N GLY A 138 9.07 22.04 10.20
CA GLY A 138 9.75 21.02 11.02
C GLY A 138 9.31 20.86 12.49
N GLY A 139 8.42 19.89 12.73
CA GLY A 139 8.31 19.19 14.02
C GLY A 139 8.89 17.80 13.84
N ASN A 140 9.80 17.38 14.73
CA ASN A 140 10.49 16.09 14.71
C ASN A 140 9.62 14.95 14.15
N LEU A 141 9.97 14.45 12.98
CA LEU A 141 9.49 13.14 12.52
C LEU A 141 10.07 12.13 13.52
N ALA A 142 9.18 11.55 14.33
CA ALA A 142 9.57 10.66 15.42
C ALA A 142 10.44 9.50 14.91
N LYS A 143 11.55 9.29 15.62
CA LYS A 143 12.45 8.14 15.49
C LYS A 143 11.72 6.83 15.77
#